data_AF-A0A0J6IIY8-F1
#
_entry.id   AF-A0A0J6IIY8-F1
#
_cell.length_a   1.000
_cell.length_b   1.000
_cell.length_c   1.000
_cell.angle_alpha   90.00
_cell.angle_beta   90.00
_cell.angle_gamma   90.00
#
_symmetry.space_group_name_H-M   'P 1'
#
loop_
_entity.id
_entity.type
_entity.pdbx_description
1 polymer ?
#
loop_
_entity_poly.entity_id
_entity_poly.type
_entity_poly.pdbx_seq_one_letter_code
_entity_poly.pdbx_strand_id
1 'polypeptide(L)'
;MRASLIQNIVIAAVLACCATADFHLMVSDGPNVPVRYFICPSNYFKRKCYCDGDRRSETGFVAKASNGEWKVKLEKVCGVAEIDFWYRPKGAGGDNRIRWEGYIPNADGRVVAQCYPNGGKVVSKPACYVGFPQRYNAHDRWVCYSEICGHA
;
A
#
# COMPACT_ATOMS: atom_id res chain seq x y z
N MET A 1 1.73 -40.14 23.06
CA MET A 1 2.15 -38.72 23.00
C MET A 1 2.73 -38.34 21.62
N ARG A 2 2.04 -38.65 20.50
CA ARG A 2 2.50 -38.29 19.14
C ARG A 2 1.51 -37.39 18.37
N ALA A 3 0.24 -37.35 18.77
CA ALA A 3 -0.79 -36.50 18.14
C ALA A 3 -0.59 -34.99 18.41
N SER A 4 0.00 -34.64 19.55
CA SER A 4 0.21 -33.23 19.95
C SER A 4 1.28 -32.51 19.12
N LEU A 5 2.27 -33.22 18.57
CA LEU A 5 3.34 -32.61 17.78
C LEU A 5 2.86 -32.16 16.39
N ILE A 6 2.05 -32.99 15.73
CA ILE A 6 1.51 -32.71 14.38
C ILE A 6 0.54 -31.52 14.44
N GLN A 7 -0.30 -31.48 15.48
CA GLN A 7 -1.28 -30.42 15.68
C GLN A 7 -0.60 -29.05 15.91
N ASN A 8 0.52 -29.03 16.62
CA ASN A 8 1.31 -27.81 16.84
C ASN A 8 2.06 -27.33 15.58
N ILE A 9 2.54 -28.25 14.74
CA ILE A 9 3.20 -27.90 13.47
C ILE A 9 2.18 -27.30 12.47
N VAL A 10 0.97 -27.84 12.41
CA VAL A 10 -0.10 -27.31 11.55
C VAL A 10 -0.53 -25.91 12.02
N ILE A 11 -0.68 -25.68 13.32
CA ILE A 11 -1.02 -24.35 13.85
C ILE A 11 0.12 -23.35 13.61
N ALA A 12 1.38 -23.76 13.75
CA ALA A 12 2.54 -22.92 13.44
C ALA A 12 2.68 -22.63 11.94
N ALA A 13 2.34 -23.56 11.05
CA ALA A 13 2.33 -23.35 9.60
C ALA A 13 1.16 -22.45 9.14
N VAL A 14 -0.01 -22.58 9.78
CA VAL A 14 -1.17 -21.71 9.55
C VAL A 14 -0.93 -20.30 10.10
N LEU A 15 -0.24 -20.17 11.24
CA LEU A 15 0.20 -18.87 11.78
C LEU A 15 1.42 -18.30 11.03
N ALA A 16 2.24 -19.13 10.36
CA ALA A 16 3.35 -18.68 9.51
C ALA A 16 2.89 -18.15 8.14
N CYS A 17 1.62 -18.37 7.78
CA CYS A 17 0.88 -17.51 6.86
C CYS A 17 0.51 -16.16 7.52
N CYS A 18 1.41 -15.64 8.38
CA CYS A 18 1.44 -14.24 8.79
C CYS A 18 1.27 -13.44 7.51
N ALA A 19 0.08 -12.88 7.30
CA ALA A 19 -0.28 -12.15 6.11
C ALA A 19 0.82 -11.13 5.84
N THR A 20 1.73 -11.46 4.93
CA THR A 20 2.67 -10.51 4.39
C THR A 20 1.77 -9.53 3.65
N ALA A 21 1.88 -8.24 3.95
CA ALA A 21 1.17 -7.24 3.16
C ALA A 21 1.48 -7.50 1.69
N ASP A 22 0.53 -7.35 0.78
CA ASP A 22 0.80 -7.54 -0.64
C ASP A 22 1.67 -6.40 -1.16
N PHE A 23 1.42 -5.19 -0.65
CA PHE A 23 2.18 -4.01 -1.01
C PHE A 23 2.06 -2.89 0.03
N HIS A 24 2.93 -1.89 -0.10
CA HIS A 24 2.97 -0.70 0.74
C HIS A 24 2.46 0.50 -0.05
N LEU A 25 1.47 1.21 0.48
CA LEU A 25 1.08 2.53 -0.03
C LEU A 25 1.93 3.60 0.66
N MET A 26 2.71 4.28 -0.16
CA MET A 26 3.78 5.18 0.24
C MET A 26 3.40 6.62 -0.06
N VAL A 27 4.03 7.56 0.66
CA VAL A 27 3.95 8.99 0.37
C VAL A 27 5.36 9.54 0.18
N SER A 28 5.61 10.29 -0.88
CA SER A 28 6.83 11.10 -1.00
C SER A 28 6.63 12.50 -0.47
N ASP A 29 7.64 13.04 0.20
CA ASP A 29 7.71 14.45 0.56
C ASP A 29 9.15 14.98 0.39
N GLY A 30 9.31 16.20 -0.10
CA GLY A 30 10.62 16.78 -0.36
C GLY A 30 10.54 18.25 -0.80
N PRO A 31 11.61 19.05 -0.54
CA PRO A 31 11.64 20.44 -0.98
C PRO A 31 11.48 20.56 -2.50
N ASN A 32 10.47 21.32 -2.94
CA ASN A 32 10.12 21.51 -4.36
C ASN A 32 9.80 20.20 -5.12
N VAL A 33 9.44 19.13 -4.40
CA VAL A 33 8.95 17.88 -4.98
C VAL A 33 7.46 17.75 -4.64
N PRO A 34 6.56 17.56 -5.62
CA PRO A 34 5.15 17.37 -5.33
C PRO A 34 4.94 16.12 -4.49
N VAL A 35 4.02 16.18 -3.53
CA VAL A 35 3.59 15.01 -2.76
C VAL A 35 2.96 14.01 -3.71
N ARG A 36 3.45 12.77 -3.68
CA ARG A 36 2.97 11.68 -4.53
C ARG A 36 2.67 10.45 -3.69
N TYR A 37 1.64 9.72 -4.11
CA TYR A 37 1.27 8.43 -3.53
C TYR A 37 1.67 7.32 -4.48
N PHE A 38 2.37 6.32 -4.00
CA PHE A 38 2.82 5.24 -4.88
C PHE A 38 2.85 3.93 -4.11
N ILE A 39 2.88 2.82 -4.84
CA ILE A 39 2.91 1.51 -4.23
C ILE A 39 4.22 0.81 -4.54
N CYS A 40 4.75 0.10 -3.54
CA CYS A 40 5.80 -0.90 -3.71
C CYS A 40 5.31 -2.27 -3.25
N PRO A 41 5.40 -3.33 -4.08
CA PRO A 41 5.11 -4.70 -3.65
C PRO A 41 5.97 -5.10 -2.45
N SER A 42 5.42 -5.82 -1.48
CA SER A 42 6.15 -6.13 -0.25
C SER A 42 7.33 -7.07 -0.47
N ASN A 43 7.18 -8.03 -1.38
CA ASN A 43 8.27 -8.90 -1.85
C ASN A 43 9.37 -8.13 -2.63
N TYR A 44 9.13 -6.86 -2.94
CA TYR A 44 10.05 -5.96 -3.62
C TYR A 44 10.22 -4.62 -2.88
N PHE A 45 9.97 -4.59 -1.56
CA PHE A 45 10.01 -3.38 -0.76
C PHE A 45 11.45 -2.97 -0.41
N LYS A 46 12.12 -2.36 -1.39
CA LYS A 46 13.52 -1.92 -1.29
C LYS A 46 13.75 -0.61 -2.02
N ARG A 47 14.93 -0.02 -1.84
CA ARG A 47 15.30 1.28 -2.43
C ARG A 47 15.09 1.38 -3.94
N LYS A 48 15.35 0.29 -4.68
CA LYS A 48 15.06 0.24 -6.12
C LYS A 48 13.59 0.54 -6.45
N CYS A 49 12.66 0.07 -5.62
CA CYS A 49 11.25 0.39 -5.83
C CYS A 49 10.95 1.84 -5.43
N TYR A 50 11.18 2.21 -4.17
CA TYR A 50 10.69 3.50 -3.66
C TYR A 50 11.53 4.71 -4.09
N CYS A 51 12.79 4.54 -4.53
CA CYS A 51 13.62 5.61 -5.11
C CYS A 51 13.68 5.55 -6.64
N ASP A 52 13.96 4.37 -7.20
CA ASP A 52 14.30 4.26 -8.63
C ASP A 52 13.06 3.94 -9.49
N GLY A 53 11.91 3.65 -8.85
CA GLY A 53 10.64 3.40 -9.53
C GLY A 53 10.45 1.96 -10.05
N ASP A 54 11.37 1.06 -9.74
CA ASP A 54 11.33 -0.33 -10.22
C ASP A 54 10.12 -1.09 -9.61
N ARG A 55 9.21 -1.57 -10.46
CA ARG A 55 7.95 -2.23 -10.09
C ARG A 55 7.04 -1.39 -9.19
N ARG A 56 7.18 -0.06 -9.27
CA ARG A 56 6.38 0.91 -8.51
C ARG A 56 5.10 1.24 -9.28
N SER A 57 3.98 1.38 -8.59
CA SER A 57 2.80 2.04 -9.17
C SER A 57 3.00 3.55 -9.20
N GLU A 58 2.38 4.24 -10.15
CA GLU A 58 2.50 5.69 -10.23
C GLU A 58 1.23 6.39 -9.76
N THR A 59 1.39 7.56 -9.13
CA THR A 59 0.26 8.42 -8.80
C THR A 59 -0.36 8.95 -10.07
N GLY A 60 -1.58 8.50 -10.39
CA GLY A 60 -2.36 9.08 -11.47
C GLY A 60 -3.01 10.40 -11.03
N PHE A 61 -3.59 10.44 -9.82
CA PHE A 61 -4.34 11.61 -9.34
C PHE A 61 -4.60 11.57 -7.82
N VAL A 62 -4.63 12.73 -7.17
CA VAL A 62 -5.07 12.90 -5.77
C VAL A 62 -6.09 14.02 -5.72
N ALA A 63 -7.30 13.76 -5.20
CA ALA A 63 -8.27 14.81 -4.95
C ALA A 63 -9.29 14.44 -3.88
N LYS A 64 -10.00 15.48 -3.44
CA LYS A 64 -11.22 15.35 -2.67
C LYS A 64 -12.39 15.21 -3.64
N ALA A 65 -13.13 14.11 -3.55
CA ALA A 65 -14.33 13.87 -4.34
C ALA A 65 -15.49 14.77 -3.88
N SER A 66 -16.56 14.84 -4.69
CA SER A 66 -17.74 15.66 -4.42
C SER A 66 -18.48 15.29 -3.13
N ASN A 67 -18.38 14.03 -2.69
CA ASN A 67 -18.91 13.55 -1.41
C ASN A 67 -18.03 13.94 -0.20
N GLY A 68 -16.94 14.68 -0.43
CA GLY A 68 -16.00 15.13 0.61
C GLY A 68 -14.93 14.11 0.98
N GLU A 69 -14.95 12.91 0.40
CA GLU A 69 -13.95 11.86 0.67
C GLU A 69 -12.67 12.09 -0.14
N TRP A 70 -11.52 11.71 0.43
CA TRP A 70 -10.25 11.75 -0.30
C TRP A 70 -10.06 10.49 -1.14
N LYS A 71 -9.65 10.70 -2.39
CA LYS A 71 -9.35 9.64 -3.35
C LYS A 71 -7.93 9.78 -3.88
N VAL A 72 -7.23 8.66 -3.96
CA VAL A 72 -5.94 8.51 -4.65
C VAL A 72 -6.13 7.49 -5.76
N LYS A 73 -5.90 7.89 -7.00
CA LYS A 73 -5.87 7.00 -8.16
C LYS A 73 -4.43 6.56 -8.42
N LEU A 74 -4.21 5.24 -8.48
CA LEU A 74 -2.92 4.65 -8.78
C LEU A 74 -3.02 3.76 -10.01
N GLU A 75 -2.04 3.86 -10.90
CA GLU A 75 -1.97 3.09 -12.13
C GLU A 75 -0.98 1.92 -11.98
N LYS A 76 -1.23 0.82 -12.71
CA LYS A 76 -0.35 -0.36 -12.77
C LYS A 76 -0.14 -1.03 -11.41
N VAL A 77 -1.18 -1.08 -10.58
CA VAL A 77 -1.12 -1.77 -9.29
C VAL A 77 -1.32 -3.27 -9.51
N CYS A 78 -0.28 -4.07 -9.27
CA CYS A 78 -0.32 -5.54 -9.39
C CYS A 78 -0.86 -6.06 -10.75
N GLY A 79 -0.53 -5.37 -11.85
CA GLY A 79 -1.00 -5.74 -13.19
C GLY A 79 -2.41 -5.27 -13.53
N VAL A 80 -3.14 -4.69 -12.56
CA VAL A 80 -4.39 -3.96 -12.82
C VAL A 80 -4.05 -2.58 -13.39
N ALA A 81 -4.76 -2.17 -14.43
CA ALA A 81 -4.54 -0.90 -15.09
C ALA A 81 -4.65 0.28 -14.12
N GLU A 82 -5.66 0.26 -13.25
CA GLU A 82 -5.99 1.37 -12.35
C GLU A 82 -6.75 0.89 -11.11
N ILE A 83 -6.46 1.51 -9.97
CA ILE A 83 -7.21 1.35 -8.72
C ILE A 83 -7.46 2.72 -8.10
N ASP A 84 -8.71 2.94 -7.69
CA ASP A 84 -9.13 4.08 -6.88
C ASP A 84 -9.10 3.70 -5.40
N PHE A 85 -8.19 4.31 -4.64
CA PHE A 85 -8.12 4.20 -3.20
C PHE A 85 -8.93 5.33 -2.55
N TRP A 86 -9.92 4.97 -1.74
CA TRP A 86 -10.76 5.90 -0.99
C TRP A 86 -10.41 5.89 0.50
N TYR A 87 -10.23 7.07 1.08
CA TYR A 87 -9.91 7.21 2.48
C TYR A 87 -11.14 6.99 3.35
N ARG A 88 -11.06 6.04 4.28
CA ARG A 88 -12.09 5.74 5.27
C ARG A 88 -11.64 6.23 6.65
N PRO A 89 -12.24 7.31 7.20
CA PRO A 89 -11.93 7.77 8.53
C PRO A 89 -12.44 6.78 9.58
N LYS A 90 -11.90 6.88 10.80
CA LYS A 90 -12.35 6.10 11.95
C LYS A 90 -13.86 6.26 12.15
N GLY A 91 -14.58 5.15 12.32
CA GLY A 91 -16.04 5.12 12.53
C GLY A 91 -16.85 5.00 11.24
N ALA A 92 -16.22 5.11 10.06
CA ALA A 92 -16.92 4.89 8.79
C ALA A 92 -17.30 3.41 8.61
N GLY A 93 -18.59 3.14 8.35
CA GLY A 93 -19.10 1.79 8.12
C GLY A 93 -18.99 0.85 9.32
N GLY A 94 -18.92 1.39 10.55
CA GLY A 94 -18.83 0.59 11.78
C GLY A 94 -17.43 0.09 12.14
N ASP A 95 -16.39 0.42 11.36
CA ASP A 95 -15.01 0.07 11.70
C ASP A 95 -14.33 1.19 12.49
N ASN A 96 -13.64 0.82 13.56
CA ASN A 96 -12.91 1.74 14.45
C ASN A 96 -11.47 2.03 14.00
N ARG A 97 -11.14 1.76 12.74
CA ARG A 97 -9.81 1.97 12.15
C ARG A 97 -9.86 2.97 11.01
N ILE A 98 -8.76 3.70 10.86
CA ILE A 98 -8.50 4.48 9.64
C ILE A 98 -7.97 3.49 8.60
N ARG A 99 -8.51 3.50 7.39
CA ARG A 99 -8.01 2.67 6.28
C ARG A 99 -8.16 3.36 4.93
N TRP A 100 -7.45 2.87 3.93
CA TRP A 100 -7.80 3.11 2.52
C TRP A 100 -8.46 1.86 1.96
N GLU A 101 -9.49 2.03 1.14
CA GLU A 101 -10.15 0.95 0.39
C GLU A 101 -9.93 1.15 -1.10
N GLY A 102 -9.33 0.16 -1.75
CA GLY A 102 -9.07 0.15 -3.19
C GLY A 102 -10.21 -0.52 -3.95
N TYR A 103 -10.63 0.11 -5.05
CA TYR A 103 -11.65 -0.39 -5.97
C TYR A 103 -11.15 -0.31 -7.40
N ILE A 104 -11.50 -1.29 -8.23
CA ILE A 104 -11.28 -1.20 -9.67
C ILE A 104 -12.39 -0.33 -10.27
N PRO A 105 -12.06 0.80 -10.94
CA PRO A 105 -13.07 1.67 -11.55
C PRO A 105 -13.92 0.90 -12.57
N ASN A 106 -15.23 1.16 -12.59
CA ASN A 106 -16.21 0.52 -13.47
C ASN A 106 -16.35 -1.01 -13.33
N ALA A 107 -15.87 -1.59 -12.22
CA ALA A 107 -16.07 -3.00 -11.89
C ALA A 107 -17.36 -3.22 -11.07
N ASP A 108 -17.46 -4.33 -10.35
CA ASP A 108 -18.62 -4.75 -9.55
C ASP A 108 -18.80 -3.98 -8.23
N GLY A 109 -17.94 -2.97 -7.96
CA GLY A 109 -17.99 -2.14 -6.77
C GLY A 109 -17.44 -2.80 -5.51
N ARG A 110 -16.78 -3.95 -5.62
CA ARG A 110 -16.15 -4.62 -4.47
C ARG A 110 -14.79 -4.01 -4.11
N VAL A 111 -14.46 -4.11 -2.82
CA VAL A 111 -13.16 -3.70 -2.29
C VAL A 111 -12.14 -4.77 -2.67
N VAL A 112 -11.14 -4.41 -3.49
CA VAL A 112 -10.08 -5.31 -3.94
C VAL A 112 -8.77 -5.15 -3.15
N ALA A 113 -8.66 -4.07 -2.37
CA ALA A 113 -7.51 -3.81 -1.51
C ALA A 113 -7.92 -3.03 -0.25
N GLN A 114 -7.27 -3.32 0.87
CA GLN A 114 -7.43 -2.58 2.12
C GLN A 114 -6.07 -2.22 2.70
N CYS A 115 -5.85 -0.94 2.97
CA CYS A 115 -4.60 -0.45 3.52
C CYS A 115 -4.76 0.09 4.94
N TYR A 116 -3.87 -0.31 5.83
CA TYR A 116 -3.88 0.05 7.25
C TYR A 116 -2.64 0.88 7.60
N PRO A 117 -2.74 1.85 8.53
CA PRO A 117 -1.60 2.67 8.94
C PRO A 117 -0.40 1.83 9.40
N ASN A 118 0.79 2.18 8.90
CA ASN A 118 2.05 1.51 9.22
C ASN A 118 3.08 2.42 9.93
N GLY A 119 2.58 3.39 10.71
CA GLY A 119 3.43 4.28 11.51
C GLY A 119 4.20 5.36 10.74
N GLY A 120 4.20 5.37 9.40
CA GLY A 120 4.69 6.50 8.59
C GLY A 120 6.20 6.70 8.59
N LYS A 121 6.97 5.63 8.79
CA LYS A 121 8.44 5.69 8.90
C LYS A 121 9.06 6.12 7.56
N VAL A 122 10.11 6.96 7.63
CA VAL A 122 10.95 7.27 6.46
C VAL A 122 11.80 6.06 6.15
N VAL A 123 11.64 5.47 4.96
CA VAL A 123 12.39 4.29 4.51
C VAL A 123 13.50 4.61 3.52
N SER A 124 13.48 5.79 2.91
CA SER A 124 14.53 6.23 1.97
C SER A 124 15.69 6.94 2.70
N LYS A 125 16.53 6.19 3.41
CA LYS A 125 17.77 6.73 3.98
C LYS A 125 18.98 6.12 3.26
N PRO A 126 19.83 6.92 2.56
CA PRO A 126 19.66 8.36 2.28
C PRO A 126 18.47 8.65 1.35
N ALA A 127 18.04 9.92 1.32
CA ALA A 127 16.91 10.39 0.50
C ALA A 127 17.04 9.99 -0.98
N CYS A 128 15.89 9.80 -1.62
CA CYS A 128 15.81 9.54 -3.06
C CYS A 128 16.04 10.83 -3.86
N TYR A 129 16.47 10.70 -5.12
CA TYR A 129 16.74 11.82 -6.01
C TYR A 129 15.76 11.82 -7.18
N VAL A 130 15.23 12.99 -7.54
CA VAL A 130 14.42 13.20 -8.76
C VAL A 130 15.06 14.21 -9.72
N GLY A 131 16.27 14.63 -9.42
CA GLY A 131 17.06 15.62 -10.14
C GLY A 131 18.08 16.23 -9.18
N PHE A 132 19.17 16.80 -9.68
CA PHE A 132 20.07 17.57 -8.81
C PHE A 132 19.57 19.02 -8.76
N PRO A 133 19.32 19.65 -7.60
CA PRO A 133 19.55 19.20 -6.21
C PRO A 133 18.30 18.63 -5.49
N GLN A 134 17.23 18.29 -6.22
CA GLN A 134 15.94 17.88 -5.66
C GLN A 134 15.96 16.47 -5.06
N ARG A 135 15.55 16.37 -3.79
CA ARG A 135 15.48 15.12 -3.02
C ARG A 135 14.10 14.93 -2.42
N TYR A 136 13.70 13.68 -2.24
CA TYR A 136 12.49 13.33 -1.50
C TYR A 136 12.73 12.17 -0.53
N ASN A 137 11.94 12.18 0.55
CA ASN A 137 11.79 11.08 1.48
C ASN A 137 10.56 10.26 1.10
N ALA A 138 10.72 8.94 1.05
CA ALA A 138 9.63 7.98 0.92
C ALA A 138 9.19 7.54 2.33
N HIS A 139 7.90 7.68 2.60
CA HIS A 139 7.29 7.30 3.87
C HIS A 139 6.41 6.06 3.69
N ASP A 140 6.71 5.02 4.47
CA ASP A 140 5.89 3.82 4.60
C ASP A 140 4.70 4.11 5.52
N ARG A 141 3.65 4.65 4.92
CA ARG A 141 2.47 5.17 5.62
C ARG A 141 1.40 4.12 5.82
N TRP A 142 1.22 3.21 4.86
CA TRP A 142 0.23 2.14 4.96
C TRP A 142 0.72 0.83 4.37
N VAL A 143 0.32 -0.27 5.00
CA VAL A 143 0.45 -1.64 4.49
C VAL A 143 -0.88 -2.09 3.94
N CYS A 144 -0.87 -2.71 2.77
CA CYS A 144 -2.08 -3.06 2.04
C CYS A 144 -2.17 -4.56 1.82
N TYR A 145 -3.38 -5.08 1.98
CA TYR A 145 -3.75 -6.46 1.67
C TYR A 145 -4.75 -6.43 0.52
N SER A 146 -4.59 -7.30 -0.46
CA SER A 146 -5.28 -7.21 -1.73
C SER A 146 -5.47 -8.58 -2.37
N GLU A 147 -6.66 -8.83 -2.89
CA GLU A 147 -6.99 -10.09 -3.55
C GLU A 147 -6.46 -10.19 -5.00
N ILE A 148 -6.04 -9.06 -5.58
CA ILE A 148 -5.55 -8.96 -6.96
C ILE A 148 -4.03 -9.06 -7.07
N CYS A 149 -3.32 -8.88 -5.97
CA CYS A 149 -1.89 -9.07 -5.88
C CYS A 149 -1.70 -10.50 -5.39
N GLY A 150 -1.29 -11.43 -6.27
CA GLY A 150 -1.00 -12.78 -5.81
C GLY A 150 0.01 -12.75 -4.66
N HIS A 151 -0.23 -13.54 -3.61
CA HIS A 151 0.74 -13.74 -2.52
C HIS A 151 2.07 -14.16 -3.16
N ALA A 152 3.07 -13.28 -3.10
CA ALA A 152 4.36 -13.54 -3.71
C ALA A 152 5.36 -14.14 -2.72
#